data_AF-A0A7G2TFX0-F1
#
_entry.id   AF-A0A7G2TFX0-F1
#
_cell.length_a   1.000
_cell.length_b   1.000
_cell.length_c   1.000
_cell.angle_alpha   90.00
_cell.angle_beta   90.00
_cell.angle_gamma   90.00
#
_symmetry.space_group_name_H-M   'P 1'
#
loop_
_entity.id
_entity.type
_entity.pdbx_description
1 polymer ?
#
loop_
_entity_poly.entity_id
_entity_poly.type
_entity_poly.pdbx_seq_one_letter_code
_entity_poly.pdbx_strand_id
1 'polypeptide(L)'
;MLPLSKQMTTRLLQDAKSHMAHGRLAQARAAFTQLALAAPKQAEFPYELSRIAFEEGDREACLGQLRKAVALAPTHPQLTRHAADRFRHLGASDDALAAYDRLIAGGTDPLGSEADKAHYLQLLGRFDESEKIFRRLLRKHPAEAQLYRIFLAAKKIDATDPLLPAMEKLWARKDLPDAPRIHLGYALGKALEETGKPERAFACFARANALQRKGAPFDAEAQEREFAGVRAAQEGLIGLPPLEGAPTGGPRPIFVTGMPRSGTTLVERILAAHGEVAAGGELGIALRLAYGQFGVGEAMRPLDREPPERLRAFAERYTRLVRRDIPGQTPVITDKSILSHLLVGLLHHTLPGARIIVVQRDPRDIAVSIFRNFFATGTHRYANDLADIAGTIQRFRRNVAFWKERLPGVVHEIRYEELVAGPEPQSRALVAAAGLDWQDACLDFYKSRGAVKTLSVSQVRQPIYRSSARAWTRYERELQPFIEAWGDEPWD
;
A
#
# COMPACT_ATOMS: atom_id res chain seq x y z
N MET A 1 31.38 10.97 -32.05
CA MET A 1 30.94 9.56 -32.14
C MET A 1 30.29 9.38 -33.50
N LEU A 2 30.75 8.41 -34.30
CA LEU A 2 30.10 8.08 -35.58
C LEU A 2 28.68 7.52 -35.31
N PRO A 3 27.68 7.84 -36.14
CA PRO A 3 26.33 7.30 -35.97
C PRO A 3 26.36 5.76 -36.12
N LEU A 4 25.65 5.06 -35.24
CA LEU A 4 25.50 3.60 -35.34
C LEU A 4 24.78 3.26 -36.65
N SER A 5 25.21 2.20 -37.33
CA SER A 5 24.45 1.69 -38.47
C SER A 5 23.06 1.20 -38.03
N LYS A 6 22.09 1.16 -38.94
CA LYS A 6 20.74 0.65 -38.64
C LYS A 6 20.79 -0.77 -38.08
N GLN A 7 21.64 -1.63 -38.63
CA GLN A 7 21.82 -3.01 -38.18
C GLN A 7 22.44 -3.09 -36.78
N MET A 8 23.45 -2.27 -36.49
CA MET A 8 24.05 -2.18 -35.15
C MET A 8 23.04 -1.68 -34.12
N THR A 9 22.23 -0.68 -34.48
CA THR A 9 21.19 -0.13 -33.60
C THR A 9 20.14 -1.19 -33.25
N THR A 10 19.64 -1.93 -34.23
CA THR A 10 18.66 -3.01 -34.00
C THR A 10 19.24 -4.12 -33.12
N ARG A 11 20.48 -4.54 -33.38
CA ARG A 11 21.15 -5.56 -32.56
C ARG A 11 21.33 -5.10 -31.12
N LEU A 12 21.85 -3.90 -30.93
CA LEU A 12 22.08 -3.32 -29.60
C LEU A 12 20.77 -3.15 -28.82
N LEU A 13 19.67 -2.80 -29.49
CA LEU A 13 18.34 -2.73 -28.87
C LEU A 13 17.85 -4.11 -28.42
N GLN A 14 18.03 -5.13 -29.26
CA GLN A 14 17.65 -6.50 -28.91
C GLN A 14 18.47 -7.03 -27.73
N ASP A 15 19.78 -6.77 -27.73
CA ASP A 15 20.68 -7.13 -26.64
C ASP A 15 20.28 -6.39 -25.35
N ALA A 16 19.98 -5.09 -25.42
CA ALA A 16 19.53 -4.28 -24.28
C ALA A 16 18.23 -4.84 -23.66
N LYS A 17 17.23 -5.15 -24.50
CA LYS A 17 15.96 -5.74 -24.07
C LYS A 17 16.16 -7.13 -23.46
N SER A 18 17.03 -7.95 -24.05
CA SER A 18 17.42 -9.25 -23.49
C SER A 18 18.11 -9.11 -22.13
N HIS A 19 19.08 -8.21 -21.99
CA HIS A 19 19.74 -7.94 -20.71
C HIS A 19 18.73 -7.53 -19.63
N MET A 20 17.78 -6.66 -19.96
CA MET A 20 16.75 -6.23 -19.03
C MET A 20 15.80 -7.37 -18.62
N ALA A 21 15.36 -8.21 -19.57
CA ALA A 21 14.51 -9.37 -19.29
C ALA A 21 15.19 -10.40 -18.36
N HIS A 22 16.52 -10.49 -18.39
CA HIS A 22 17.31 -11.38 -17.54
C HIS A 22 17.89 -10.68 -16.29
N GLY A 23 17.46 -9.46 -15.97
CA GLY A 23 17.93 -8.72 -14.78
C GLY A 23 19.40 -8.26 -14.84
N ARG A 24 20.04 -8.29 -16.01
CA ARG A 24 21.41 -7.81 -16.26
C ARG A 24 21.41 -6.28 -16.44
N LEU A 25 21.07 -5.57 -15.37
CA LEU A 25 20.78 -4.13 -15.39
C LEU A 25 21.98 -3.28 -15.84
N ALA A 26 23.20 -3.62 -15.42
CA ALA A 26 24.41 -2.88 -15.81
C ALA A 26 24.67 -2.95 -17.33
N GLN A 27 24.55 -4.15 -17.93
CA GLN A 27 24.70 -4.34 -19.36
C GLN A 27 23.57 -3.65 -20.15
N ALA A 28 22.32 -3.77 -19.66
CA ALA A 28 21.18 -3.07 -20.26
C ALA A 28 21.40 -1.55 -20.24
N ARG A 29 21.86 -0.98 -19.11
CA ARG A 29 22.16 0.44 -18.96
C ARG A 29 23.23 0.89 -19.94
N ALA A 30 24.32 0.13 -20.09
CA ALA A 30 25.39 0.45 -21.03
C ALA A 30 24.86 0.49 -22.48
N ALA A 31 24.07 -0.49 -22.88
CA ALA A 31 23.48 -0.56 -24.21
C ALA A 31 22.47 0.58 -24.47
N PHE A 32 21.54 0.83 -23.54
CA PHE A 32 20.59 1.95 -23.68
C PHE A 32 21.25 3.33 -23.63
N THR A 33 22.37 3.48 -22.91
CA THR A 33 23.17 4.72 -22.92
C THR A 33 23.78 4.96 -24.30
N GLN A 34 24.35 3.92 -24.92
CA GLN A 34 24.87 4.02 -26.29
C GLN A 34 23.77 4.34 -27.30
N LEU A 35 22.61 3.69 -27.20
CA LEU A 35 21.43 3.98 -28.03
C LEU A 35 20.94 5.42 -27.87
N ALA A 36 20.86 5.92 -26.63
CA ALA A 36 20.48 7.30 -26.33
C ALA A 36 21.48 8.33 -26.89
N LEU A 37 22.77 8.00 -26.97
CA LEU A 37 23.78 8.86 -27.59
C LEU A 37 23.68 8.85 -29.12
N ALA A 38 23.43 7.68 -29.72
CA ALA A 38 23.30 7.54 -31.17
C ALA A 38 22.01 8.16 -31.73
N ALA A 39 20.92 8.18 -30.94
CA ALA A 39 19.63 8.72 -31.34
C ALA A 39 18.98 9.54 -30.21
N PRO A 40 19.49 10.76 -29.95
CA PRO A 40 19.13 11.56 -28.76
C PRO A 40 17.68 12.08 -28.73
N LYS A 41 16.96 11.99 -29.86
CA LYS A 41 15.55 12.41 -29.97
C LYS A 41 14.55 11.27 -29.70
N GLN A 42 15.01 10.03 -29.51
CA GLN A 42 14.11 8.90 -29.24
C GLN A 42 13.77 8.83 -27.75
N ALA A 43 12.49 9.01 -27.41
CA ALA A 43 12.02 9.02 -26.03
C ALA A 43 12.04 7.63 -25.34
N GLU A 44 12.05 6.53 -26.11
CA GLU A 44 12.10 5.15 -25.59
C GLU A 44 13.37 4.93 -24.75
N PHE A 45 14.53 5.42 -25.17
CA PHE A 45 15.80 5.16 -24.48
C PHE A 45 15.91 5.81 -23.10
N PRO A 46 15.65 7.12 -22.91
CA PRO A 46 15.59 7.68 -21.58
C PRO A 46 14.46 7.05 -20.74
N TYR A 47 13.34 6.62 -21.33
CA TYR A 47 12.33 5.87 -20.58
C TYR A 47 12.88 4.54 -20.05
N GLU A 48 13.56 3.74 -20.88
CA GLU A 48 14.17 2.48 -20.44
C GLU A 48 15.31 2.69 -19.42
N LEU A 49 16.13 3.74 -19.61
CA LEU A 49 17.12 4.13 -18.60
C LEU A 49 16.47 4.51 -17.26
N SER A 50 15.30 5.17 -17.28
CA SER A 50 14.55 5.49 -16.06
C SER A 50 14.04 4.24 -15.35
N ARG A 51 13.65 3.21 -16.10
CA ARG A 51 13.20 1.90 -15.57
C ARG A 51 14.36 1.16 -14.91
N ILE A 52 15.53 1.15 -15.56
CA ILE A 52 16.74 0.55 -15.02
C ILE A 52 17.17 1.27 -13.73
N ALA A 53 17.27 2.61 -13.77
CA ALA A 53 17.63 3.41 -12.59
C ALA A 53 16.69 3.14 -11.41
N PHE A 54 15.38 2.98 -11.66
CA PHE A 54 14.44 2.61 -10.62
C PHE A 54 14.72 1.24 -10.00
N GLU A 55 14.96 0.20 -10.80
CA GLU A 55 15.29 -1.14 -10.30
C GLU A 55 16.63 -1.17 -9.56
N GLU A 56 17.57 -0.31 -9.97
CA GLU A 56 18.86 -0.13 -9.31
C GLU A 56 18.77 0.70 -8.04
N GLY A 57 17.63 1.33 -7.73
CA GLY A 57 17.49 2.21 -6.55
C GLY A 57 18.01 3.62 -6.74
N ASP A 58 18.40 4.02 -7.96
CA ASP A 58 18.86 5.37 -8.27
C ASP A 58 17.68 6.29 -8.58
N ARG A 59 17.24 6.99 -7.53
CA ARG A 59 16.10 7.92 -7.57
C ARG A 59 16.33 9.09 -8.53
N GLU A 60 17.49 9.74 -8.45
CA GLU A 60 17.77 10.97 -9.20
C GLU A 60 17.94 10.66 -10.69
N ALA A 61 18.67 9.59 -11.03
CA ALA A 61 18.76 9.16 -12.42
C ALA A 61 17.39 8.73 -12.96
N CYS A 62 16.55 8.05 -12.16
CA CYS A 62 15.20 7.68 -12.56
C CYS A 62 14.36 8.92 -12.92
N LEU A 63 14.28 9.91 -12.01
CA LEU A 63 13.50 11.13 -12.22
C LEU A 63 14.04 11.96 -13.39
N GLY A 64 15.37 12.12 -13.50
CA GLY A 64 16.01 12.87 -14.57
C GLY A 64 15.74 12.26 -15.96
N GLN A 65 15.91 10.95 -16.10
CA GLN A 65 15.65 10.26 -17.37
C GLN A 65 14.16 10.25 -17.72
N LEU A 66 13.28 10.12 -16.72
CA LEU A 66 11.84 10.14 -16.96
C LEU A 66 11.35 11.52 -17.44
N ARG A 67 11.82 12.61 -16.82
CA ARG A 67 11.55 13.98 -17.30
C ARG A 67 12.03 14.18 -18.74
N LYS A 68 13.22 13.68 -19.07
CA LYS A 68 13.76 13.72 -20.44
C LYS A 68 12.88 12.94 -21.42
N ALA A 69 12.43 11.74 -21.06
CA ALA A 69 11.55 10.94 -21.91
C ALA A 69 10.24 11.66 -22.23
N VAL A 70 9.57 12.22 -21.21
CA VAL A 70 8.31 12.96 -21.41
C VAL A 70 8.53 14.25 -22.23
N ALA A 71 9.66 14.94 -22.04
CA ALA A 71 10.00 16.13 -22.84
C ALA A 71 10.24 15.82 -24.32
N LEU A 72 10.79 14.65 -24.64
CA LEU A 72 11.05 14.21 -26.02
C LEU A 72 9.79 13.73 -26.76
N ALA A 73 8.78 13.25 -26.03
CA ALA A 73 7.52 12.79 -26.61
C ALA A 73 6.31 13.34 -25.83
N PRO A 74 6.09 14.66 -25.86
CA PRO A 74 5.08 15.34 -25.03
C PRO A 74 3.63 14.96 -25.37
N THR A 75 3.40 14.41 -26.57
CA THR A 75 2.09 13.96 -27.04
C THR A 75 1.92 12.44 -26.97
N HIS A 76 2.86 11.69 -26.38
CA HIS A 76 2.76 10.24 -26.25
C HIS A 76 2.02 9.86 -24.96
N PRO A 77 0.75 9.43 -25.03
CA PRO A 77 -0.08 9.27 -23.83
C PRO A 77 0.38 8.11 -22.93
N GLN A 78 0.72 6.95 -23.50
CA GLN A 78 1.16 5.81 -22.68
C GLN A 78 2.44 6.10 -21.90
N LEU A 79 3.46 6.69 -22.53
CA LEU A 79 4.67 7.16 -21.87
C LEU A 79 4.36 8.15 -20.74
N THR A 80 3.49 9.13 -21.02
CA THR A 80 3.09 10.15 -20.02
C THR A 80 2.36 9.51 -18.83
N ARG A 81 1.52 8.50 -19.06
CA ARG A 81 0.83 7.73 -18.01
C ARG A 81 1.83 6.97 -17.13
N HIS A 82 2.74 6.21 -17.75
CA HIS A 82 3.80 5.52 -17.00
C HIS A 82 4.69 6.48 -16.21
N ALA A 83 4.95 7.66 -16.76
CA ALA A 83 5.69 8.70 -16.06
C ALA A 83 4.91 9.26 -14.87
N ALA A 84 3.61 9.58 -15.02
CA ALA A 84 2.76 10.03 -13.93
C ALA A 84 2.76 9.04 -12.76
N ASP A 85 2.61 7.75 -13.04
CA ASP A 85 2.63 6.69 -12.03
C ASP A 85 3.96 6.64 -11.27
N ARG A 86 5.08 6.74 -12.00
CA ARG A 86 6.41 6.73 -11.40
C ARG A 86 6.71 8.00 -10.61
N PHE A 87 6.30 9.18 -11.11
CA PHE A 87 6.40 10.43 -10.37
C PHE A 87 5.60 10.39 -9.06
N ARG A 88 4.37 9.86 -9.11
CA ARG A 88 3.54 9.63 -7.90
C ARG A 88 4.20 8.69 -6.90
N HIS A 89 4.73 7.57 -7.38
CA HIS A 89 5.41 6.58 -6.54
C HIS A 89 6.55 7.24 -5.77
N LEU A 90 7.42 7.95 -6.49
CA LEU A 90 8.57 8.64 -5.92
C LEU A 90 8.21 9.95 -5.20
N GLY A 91 6.97 10.44 -5.27
CA GLY A 91 6.55 11.68 -4.60
C GLY A 91 6.96 12.97 -5.31
N ALA A 92 7.37 12.91 -6.58
CA ALA A 92 7.59 14.07 -7.45
C ALA A 92 6.24 14.68 -7.87
N SER A 93 5.59 15.36 -6.93
CA SER A 93 4.17 15.71 -7.00
C SER A 93 3.84 16.68 -8.14
N ASP A 94 4.71 17.67 -8.38
CA ASP A 94 4.51 18.65 -9.45
C ASP A 94 4.66 18.01 -10.83
N ASP A 95 5.66 17.14 -11.01
CA ASP A 95 5.85 16.38 -12.25
C ASP A 95 4.65 15.45 -12.53
N ALA A 96 4.11 14.80 -11.49
CA ALA A 96 2.93 13.95 -11.61
C ALA A 96 1.68 14.76 -12.02
N LEU A 97 1.43 15.91 -11.39
CA LEU A 97 0.30 16.77 -11.75
C LEU A 97 0.43 17.34 -13.16
N ALA A 98 1.63 17.76 -13.56
CA ALA A 98 1.90 18.22 -14.92
C ALA A 98 1.71 17.10 -15.97
N ALA A 99 2.07 15.86 -15.63
CA ALA A 99 1.82 14.70 -16.49
C ALA A 99 0.31 14.45 -16.67
N TYR A 100 -0.50 14.56 -15.61
CA TYR A 100 -1.95 14.49 -15.74
C TYR A 100 -2.52 15.62 -16.59
N ASP A 101 -2.04 16.85 -16.44
CA ASP A 101 -2.49 17.98 -17.26
C ASP A 101 -2.20 17.76 -18.75
N ARG A 102 -1.06 17.14 -19.09
CA ARG A 102 -0.75 16.75 -20.47
C ARG A 102 -1.68 15.65 -20.99
N LEU A 103 -1.99 14.63 -20.18
CA LEU A 103 -2.92 13.57 -20.57
C LEU A 103 -4.33 14.13 -20.86
N ILE A 104 -4.80 15.03 -19.99
CA ILE A 104 -6.10 15.70 -20.14
C ILE A 104 -6.11 16.56 -21.41
N ALA A 105 -5.08 17.39 -21.62
CA ALA A 105 -4.98 18.25 -22.80
C ALA A 105 -4.84 17.45 -24.11
N GLY A 106 -4.16 16.30 -24.06
CA GLY A 106 -3.98 15.40 -25.21
C GLY A 106 -5.21 14.58 -25.58
N GLY A 107 -6.31 14.66 -24.81
CA GLY A 107 -7.58 14.01 -25.14
C GLY A 107 -7.61 12.49 -24.99
N THR A 108 -6.54 11.86 -24.49
CA THR A 108 -6.50 10.40 -24.29
C THR A 108 -7.14 10.05 -22.95
N ASP A 109 -8.30 9.40 -22.99
CA ASP A 109 -9.10 9.07 -21.79
C ASP A 109 -9.20 10.25 -20.80
N PRO A 110 -9.86 11.37 -21.20
CA PRO A 110 -9.93 12.58 -20.38
C PRO A 110 -10.64 12.33 -19.05
N LEU A 111 -11.66 11.46 -19.04
CA LEU A 111 -12.41 11.10 -17.84
C LEU A 111 -11.49 10.40 -16.82
N GLY A 112 -10.79 9.34 -17.23
CA GLY A 112 -9.87 8.61 -16.37
C GLY A 112 -8.74 9.52 -15.87
N SER A 113 -8.15 10.32 -16.76
CA SER A 113 -7.03 11.23 -16.41
C SER A 113 -7.46 12.34 -15.44
N GLU A 114 -8.65 12.93 -15.61
CA GLU A 114 -9.20 13.90 -14.65
C GLU A 114 -9.50 13.25 -13.29
N ALA A 115 -10.06 12.04 -13.28
CA ALA A 115 -10.35 11.29 -12.06
C ALA A 115 -9.05 10.92 -11.31
N ASP A 116 -8.02 10.48 -12.01
CA ASP A 116 -6.71 10.14 -11.43
C ASP A 116 -6.02 11.37 -10.85
N LYS A 117 -6.07 12.51 -11.55
CA LYS A 117 -5.59 13.81 -11.02
C LYS A 117 -6.33 14.19 -9.74
N ALA A 118 -7.66 14.15 -9.77
CA ALA A 118 -8.50 14.51 -8.62
C ALA A 118 -8.24 13.59 -7.42
N HIS A 119 -8.08 12.28 -7.66
CA HIS A 119 -7.72 11.33 -6.62
C HIS A 119 -6.32 11.61 -6.05
N TYR A 120 -5.34 11.90 -6.90
CA TYR A 120 -3.99 12.25 -6.42
C TYR A 120 -3.98 13.53 -5.57
N LEU A 121 -4.79 14.53 -5.94
CA LEU A 121 -4.98 15.74 -5.12
C LEU A 121 -5.54 15.40 -3.72
N GLN A 122 -6.43 14.41 -3.58
CA GLN A 122 -6.88 13.95 -2.25
C GLN A 122 -5.73 13.38 -1.42
N LEU A 123 -4.83 12.59 -2.06
CA LEU A 123 -3.67 12.00 -1.39
C LEU A 123 -2.64 13.06 -0.94
N LEU A 124 -2.55 14.16 -1.69
CA LEU A 124 -1.74 15.34 -1.32
C LEU A 124 -2.42 16.23 -0.26
N GLY A 125 -3.68 15.95 0.11
CA GLY A 125 -4.48 16.77 1.02
C GLY A 125 -5.04 18.05 0.40
N ARG A 126 -5.01 18.19 -0.94
CA ARG A 126 -5.58 19.30 -1.72
C ARG A 126 -7.07 19.03 -2.01
N PHE A 127 -7.86 18.94 -0.93
CA PHE A 127 -9.25 18.47 -0.98
C PHE A 127 -10.19 19.38 -1.80
N ASP A 128 -10.04 20.70 -1.70
CA ASP A 128 -10.91 21.65 -2.41
C ASP A 128 -10.75 21.56 -3.94
N GLU A 129 -9.52 21.41 -4.42
CA GLU A 129 -9.24 21.25 -5.85
C GLU A 129 -9.77 19.91 -6.38
N SER A 130 -9.60 18.85 -5.59
CA SER A 130 -10.16 17.54 -5.89
C SER A 130 -11.68 17.57 -5.99
N GLU A 131 -12.36 18.20 -5.01
CA GLU A 131 -13.81 18.29 -4.96
C GLU A 131 -14.39 19.04 -6.18
N LYS A 132 -13.76 20.14 -6.60
CA LYS A 132 -14.17 20.87 -7.81
C LYS A 132 -14.15 19.97 -9.06
N ILE A 133 -13.11 19.14 -9.21
CA ILE A 133 -13.00 18.21 -10.34
C ILE A 133 -14.06 17.11 -10.23
N PHE A 134 -14.18 16.43 -9.10
CA PHE A 134 -15.14 15.34 -8.94
C PHE A 134 -16.59 15.79 -9.11
N ARG A 135 -17.00 16.93 -8.54
CA ARG A 135 -18.37 17.45 -8.73
C ARG A 135 -18.64 17.85 -10.18
N ARG A 136 -17.64 18.34 -10.91
CA ARG A 136 -17.77 18.57 -12.37
C ARG A 136 -17.93 17.25 -13.11
N LEU A 137 -17.08 16.27 -12.84
CA LEU A 137 -17.14 14.95 -13.48
C LEU A 137 -18.47 14.25 -13.23
N LEU A 138 -18.97 14.24 -11.99
CA LEU A 138 -20.25 13.62 -11.61
C LEU A 138 -21.46 14.31 -12.23
N ARG A 139 -21.40 15.63 -12.50
CA ARG A 139 -22.43 16.32 -13.28
C ARG A 139 -22.45 15.87 -14.75
N LYS A 140 -21.28 15.64 -15.36
CA LYS A 140 -21.16 15.22 -16.76
C LYS A 140 -21.41 13.72 -16.95
N HIS A 141 -21.02 12.91 -15.97
CA HIS A 141 -21.06 11.45 -16.02
C HIS A 141 -21.78 10.89 -14.77
N PRO A 142 -23.08 11.19 -14.58
CA PRO A 142 -23.80 10.84 -13.35
C PRO A 142 -23.98 9.33 -13.15
N ALA A 143 -23.78 8.52 -14.19
CA ALA A 143 -23.84 7.06 -14.14
C ALA A 143 -22.48 6.39 -13.83
N GLU A 144 -21.39 7.15 -13.77
CA GLU A 144 -20.05 6.61 -13.53
C GLU A 144 -19.84 6.32 -12.03
N ALA A 145 -20.25 5.13 -11.60
CA ALA A 145 -20.27 4.73 -10.20
C ALA A 145 -18.89 4.78 -9.52
N GLN A 146 -17.81 4.56 -10.27
CA GLN A 146 -16.45 4.62 -9.73
C GLN A 146 -16.11 6.01 -9.19
N LEU A 147 -16.57 7.08 -9.84
CA LEU A 147 -16.31 8.46 -9.41
C LEU A 147 -16.90 8.73 -8.02
N TYR A 148 -18.12 8.26 -7.75
CA TYR A 148 -18.74 8.42 -6.42
C TYR A 148 -17.88 7.76 -5.35
N ARG A 149 -17.41 6.53 -5.59
CA ARG A 149 -16.57 5.79 -4.63
C ARG A 149 -15.26 6.49 -4.35
N ILE A 150 -14.55 6.95 -5.39
CA ILE A 150 -13.26 7.64 -5.22
C ILE A 150 -13.47 8.99 -4.53
N PHE A 151 -14.44 9.80 -4.99
CA PHE A 151 -14.71 11.10 -4.40
C PHE A 151 -15.08 10.99 -2.92
N LEU A 152 -16.04 10.13 -2.61
CA LEU A 152 -16.51 9.91 -1.25
C LEU A 152 -15.51 9.15 -0.40
N ALA A 153 -14.39 8.60 -0.89
CA ALA A 153 -13.38 8.02 -0.01
C ALA A 153 -12.80 9.05 0.97
N ALA A 154 -12.51 10.27 0.48
CA ALA A 154 -11.93 11.36 1.28
C ALA A 154 -12.92 12.46 1.68
N LYS A 155 -14.12 12.50 1.08
CA LYS A 155 -15.15 13.51 1.38
C LYS A 155 -16.28 12.90 2.22
N LYS A 156 -16.83 13.69 3.14
CA LYS A 156 -18.12 13.46 3.80
C LYS A 156 -19.18 14.33 3.15
N ILE A 157 -20.39 13.81 3.02
CA ILE A 157 -21.55 14.58 2.55
C ILE A 157 -22.64 14.58 3.61
N ASP A 158 -23.45 15.64 3.62
CA ASP A 158 -24.64 15.72 4.46
C ASP A 158 -25.88 15.14 3.75
N ALA A 159 -26.99 15.05 4.49
CA ALA A 159 -28.23 14.45 4.01
C ALA A 159 -28.92 15.24 2.87
N THR A 160 -28.50 16.49 2.63
CA THR A 160 -29.04 17.38 1.59
C THR A 160 -28.17 17.42 0.34
N ASP A 161 -26.97 16.82 0.35
CA ASP A 161 -26.09 16.81 -0.82
C ASP A 161 -26.78 16.08 -2.00
N PRO A 162 -26.86 16.68 -3.19
CA PRO A 162 -27.59 16.12 -4.34
C PRO A 162 -26.99 14.81 -4.86
N LEU A 163 -25.77 14.45 -4.46
CA LEU A 163 -25.16 13.17 -4.83
C LEU A 163 -25.86 11.98 -4.15
N LEU A 164 -26.44 12.16 -2.96
CA LEU A 164 -27.16 11.07 -2.27
C LEU A 164 -28.39 10.58 -3.07
N PRO A 165 -29.37 11.43 -3.43
CA PRO A 165 -30.50 10.98 -4.25
C PRO A 165 -30.08 10.51 -5.65
N ALA A 166 -28.98 11.05 -6.23
CA ALA A 166 -28.44 10.57 -7.49
C ALA A 166 -27.92 9.12 -7.38
N MET A 167 -27.18 8.80 -6.31
CA MET A 167 -26.73 7.44 -6.03
C MET A 167 -27.89 6.50 -5.74
N GLU A 168 -28.90 6.92 -4.96
CA GLU A 168 -30.10 6.12 -4.68
C GLU A 168 -30.87 5.78 -5.96
N LYS A 169 -31.04 6.74 -6.87
CA LYS A 169 -31.65 6.53 -8.19
C LYS A 169 -30.86 5.53 -9.03
N LEU A 170 -29.53 5.66 -9.06
CA LEU A 170 -28.67 4.75 -9.81
C LEU A 170 -28.68 3.34 -9.20
N TRP A 171 -28.77 3.22 -7.87
CA TRP A 171 -28.81 1.96 -7.15
C TRP A 171 -30.09 1.17 -7.41
N ALA A 172 -31.22 1.88 -7.55
CA ALA A 172 -32.53 1.30 -7.85
C ALA A 172 -32.63 0.67 -9.25
N ARG A 173 -31.70 0.97 -10.16
CA ARG A 173 -31.67 0.38 -11.51
C ARG A 173 -31.44 -1.13 -11.45
N LYS A 174 -32.33 -1.88 -12.08
CA LYS A 174 -32.22 -3.35 -12.20
C LYS A 174 -31.19 -3.78 -13.24
N ASP A 175 -30.95 -2.94 -14.24
CA ASP A 175 -30.06 -3.17 -15.38
C ASP A 175 -28.59 -2.74 -15.16
N LEU A 176 -28.25 -2.20 -13.98
CA LEU A 176 -26.88 -1.79 -13.68
C LEU A 176 -25.95 -3.03 -13.59
N PRO A 177 -24.87 -3.09 -14.39
CA PRO A 177 -23.92 -4.21 -14.36
C PRO A 177 -23.21 -4.35 -13.01
N ASP A 178 -22.62 -5.53 -12.77
CA ASP A 178 -21.99 -5.88 -11.49
C ASP A 178 -20.87 -4.89 -11.09
N ALA A 179 -19.96 -4.52 -12.01
CA ALA A 179 -18.81 -3.66 -11.68
C ALA A 179 -19.22 -2.24 -11.21
N PRO A 180 -20.06 -1.46 -11.92
CA PRO A 180 -20.60 -0.21 -11.39
C PRO A 180 -21.40 -0.40 -10.09
N ARG A 181 -22.14 -1.51 -9.96
CA ARG A 181 -22.92 -1.81 -8.75
C ARG A 181 -22.03 -2.03 -7.52
N ILE A 182 -20.88 -2.70 -7.67
CA ILE A 182 -19.89 -2.83 -6.61
C ILE A 182 -19.45 -1.44 -6.12
N HIS A 183 -19.00 -0.58 -7.04
CA HIS A 183 -18.53 0.76 -6.66
C HIS A 183 -19.62 1.60 -6.00
N LEU A 184 -20.83 1.57 -6.55
CA LEU A 184 -21.97 2.30 -6.02
C LEU A 184 -22.37 1.81 -4.63
N GLY A 185 -22.32 0.50 -4.36
CA GLY A 185 -22.68 -0.05 -3.06
C GLY A 185 -21.78 0.44 -1.93
N TYR A 186 -20.46 0.53 -2.14
CA TYR A 186 -19.56 1.13 -1.16
C TYR A 186 -19.76 2.65 -1.02
N ALA A 187 -19.97 3.37 -2.13
CA ALA A 187 -20.17 4.82 -2.10
C ALA A 187 -21.48 5.21 -1.39
N LEU A 188 -22.59 4.58 -1.76
CA LEU A 188 -23.90 4.80 -1.18
C LEU A 188 -23.95 4.29 0.26
N GLY A 189 -23.36 3.13 0.54
CA GLY A 189 -23.27 2.61 1.91
C GLY A 189 -22.56 3.61 2.83
N LYS A 190 -21.42 4.16 2.40
CA LYS A 190 -20.72 5.20 3.18
C LYS A 190 -21.60 6.43 3.39
N ALA A 191 -22.23 6.96 2.34
CA ALA A 191 -23.07 8.13 2.45
C ALA A 191 -24.28 7.91 3.37
N LEU A 192 -24.91 6.74 3.32
CA LEU A 192 -26.03 6.38 4.20
C LEU A 192 -25.58 6.25 5.65
N GLU A 193 -24.40 5.68 5.91
CA GLU A 193 -23.85 5.59 7.26
C GLU A 193 -23.56 6.97 7.85
N GLU A 194 -22.98 7.87 7.06
CA GLU A 194 -22.65 9.25 7.47
C GLU A 194 -23.89 10.14 7.63
N THR A 195 -25.00 9.80 6.96
CA THR A 195 -26.28 10.53 7.05
C THR A 195 -27.30 9.87 7.98
N GLY A 196 -26.86 8.92 8.82
CA GLY A 196 -27.67 8.36 9.91
C GLY A 196 -28.62 7.22 9.54
N LYS A 197 -28.34 6.50 8.44
CA LYS A 197 -29.15 5.36 7.95
C LYS A 197 -28.33 4.05 7.92
N PRO A 198 -27.82 3.55 9.06
CA PRO A 198 -26.84 2.47 9.10
C PRO A 198 -27.36 1.13 8.60
N GLU A 199 -28.61 0.75 8.89
CA GLU A 199 -29.16 -0.54 8.41
C GLU A 199 -29.18 -0.60 6.87
N ARG A 200 -29.59 0.49 6.22
CA ARG A 200 -29.56 0.62 4.75
C ARG A 200 -28.13 0.65 4.21
N ALA A 201 -27.19 1.21 4.97
CA ALA A 201 -25.78 1.22 4.60
C ALA A 201 -25.21 -0.20 4.53
N PHE A 202 -25.46 -1.02 5.55
CA PHE A 202 -24.98 -2.40 5.59
C PHE A 202 -25.48 -3.23 4.41
N ALA A 203 -26.77 -3.10 4.06
CA ALA A 203 -27.33 -3.78 2.89
C ALA A 203 -26.62 -3.41 1.57
N CYS A 204 -26.16 -2.15 1.44
CA CYS A 204 -25.38 -1.73 0.27
C CYS A 204 -24.00 -2.37 0.26
N PHE A 205 -23.30 -2.41 1.39
CA PHE A 205 -22.00 -3.08 1.54
C PHE A 205 -22.12 -4.58 1.27
N ALA A 206 -23.08 -5.26 1.90
CA ALA A 206 -23.30 -6.69 1.74
C ALA A 206 -23.52 -7.08 0.27
N ARG A 207 -24.35 -6.31 -0.45
CA ARG A 207 -24.56 -6.56 -1.88
C ARG A 207 -23.31 -6.30 -2.72
N ALA A 208 -22.54 -5.27 -2.43
CA ALA A 208 -21.27 -5.02 -3.13
C ALA A 208 -20.24 -6.12 -2.88
N ASN A 209 -20.11 -6.56 -1.63
CA ASN A 209 -19.22 -7.65 -1.21
C ASN A 209 -19.61 -8.99 -1.87
N ALA A 210 -20.90 -9.32 -1.93
CA ALA A 210 -21.36 -10.54 -2.61
C ALA A 210 -20.95 -10.56 -4.09
N LEU A 211 -21.03 -9.41 -4.78
CA LEU A 211 -20.59 -9.28 -6.18
C LEU A 211 -19.07 -9.36 -6.33
N GLN A 212 -18.32 -8.79 -5.39
CA GLN A 212 -16.85 -8.93 -5.35
C GLN A 212 -16.45 -10.41 -5.18
N ARG A 213 -17.08 -11.12 -4.22
CA ARG A 213 -16.84 -12.54 -3.97
C ARG A 213 -17.20 -13.39 -5.18
N LYS A 214 -18.30 -13.08 -5.88
CA LYS A 214 -18.68 -13.74 -7.14
C LYS A 214 -17.60 -13.57 -8.22
N GLY A 215 -17.02 -12.38 -8.36
CA GLY A 215 -15.99 -12.10 -9.38
C GLY A 215 -14.60 -12.63 -9.04
N ALA A 216 -14.27 -12.74 -7.75
CA ALA A 216 -12.99 -13.22 -7.27
C ALA A 216 -13.15 -13.99 -5.95
N PRO A 217 -13.46 -15.30 -6.00
CA PRO A 217 -13.67 -16.10 -4.81
C PRO A 217 -12.41 -16.23 -3.96
N PHE A 218 -12.60 -16.33 -2.65
CA PHE A 218 -11.55 -16.60 -1.68
C PHE A 218 -11.42 -18.11 -1.44
N ASP A 219 -10.18 -18.58 -1.35
CA ASP A 219 -9.84 -19.95 -1.01
C ASP A 219 -9.11 -19.94 0.33
N ALA A 220 -9.83 -20.32 1.38
CA ALA A 220 -9.33 -20.33 2.75
C ALA A 220 -8.25 -21.39 2.96
N GLU A 221 -8.35 -22.54 2.29
CA GLU A 221 -7.38 -23.63 2.40
C GLU A 221 -6.06 -23.25 1.70
N ALA A 222 -6.15 -22.63 0.51
CA ALA A 222 -4.96 -22.10 -0.15
C ALA A 222 -4.25 -21.04 0.69
N GLN A 223 -5.00 -20.15 1.36
CA GLN A 223 -4.39 -19.20 2.28
C GLN A 223 -3.73 -19.89 3.49
N GLU A 224 -4.33 -20.95 4.02
CA GLU A 224 -3.71 -21.71 5.12
C GLU A 224 -2.40 -22.36 4.67
N ARG A 225 -2.37 -22.99 3.48
CA ARG A 225 -1.15 -23.57 2.91
C ARG A 225 -0.08 -22.51 2.65
N GLU A 226 -0.47 -21.33 2.17
CA GLU A 226 0.44 -20.19 1.98
C GLU A 226 1.10 -19.78 3.30
N PHE A 227 0.31 -19.58 4.36
CA PHE A 227 0.83 -19.22 5.68
C PHE A 227 1.74 -20.31 6.26
N ALA A 228 1.36 -21.58 6.10
CA ALA A 228 2.15 -22.71 6.57
C ALA A 228 3.50 -22.81 5.83
N GLY A 229 3.49 -22.73 4.50
CA GLY A 229 4.72 -22.83 3.70
C GLY A 229 5.68 -21.67 3.91
N VAL A 230 5.17 -20.43 3.98
CA VAL A 230 6.00 -19.25 4.28
C VAL A 230 6.62 -19.33 5.66
N ARG A 231 5.89 -19.86 6.65
CA ARG A 231 6.42 -20.07 8.01
C ARG A 231 7.49 -21.15 8.02
N ALA A 232 7.20 -22.33 7.47
CA ALA A 232 8.12 -23.46 7.38
C ALA A 232 9.43 -23.08 6.68
N ALA A 233 9.36 -22.25 5.63
CA ALA A 233 10.52 -21.74 4.93
C ALA A 233 11.49 -20.92 5.81
N GLN A 234 11.00 -20.34 6.90
CA GLN A 234 11.77 -19.48 7.81
C GLN A 234 12.17 -20.17 9.11
N GLU A 235 11.68 -21.38 9.40
CA GLU A 235 11.90 -22.05 10.69
C GLU A 235 13.38 -22.34 10.95
N GLY A 236 14.14 -22.73 9.93
CA GLY A 236 15.58 -22.98 10.05
C GLY A 236 16.41 -21.73 10.37
N LEU A 237 15.83 -20.53 10.29
CA LEU A 237 16.50 -19.28 10.69
C LEU A 237 16.40 -19.01 12.20
N ILE A 238 15.51 -19.71 12.91
CA ILE A 238 15.28 -19.49 14.34
C ILE A 238 16.54 -19.86 15.13
N GLY A 239 17.01 -18.93 15.96
CA GLY A 239 18.20 -19.13 16.80
C GLY A 239 19.54 -18.91 16.09
N LEU A 240 19.54 -18.67 14.78
CA LEU A 240 20.75 -18.24 14.07
C LEU A 240 21.12 -16.81 14.47
N PRO A 241 22.43 -16.47 14.55
CA PRO A 241 22.84 -15.09 14.74
C PRO A 241 22.41 -14.22 13.54
N PRO A 242 22.45 -12.88 13.68
CA PRO A 242 22.28 -11.98 12.55
C PRO A 242 23.25 -12.34 11.41
N LEU A 243 22.77 -12.23 10.17
CA LEU A 243 23.55 -12.58 8.98
C LEU A 243 24.86 -11.79 8.92
N GLU A 244 25.98 -12.52 8.81
CA GLU A 244 27.29 -11.91 8.65
C GLU A 244 27.38 -11.11 7.33
N GLY A 245 27.95 -9.91 7.40
CA GLY A 245 28.05 -9.01 6.26
C GLY A 245 26.72 -8.41 5.80
N ALA A 246 25.66 -8.48 6.62
CA ALA A 246 24.45 -7.71 6.37
C ALA A 246 24.76 -6.20 6.31
N PRO A 247 24.09 -5.43 5.43
CA PRO A 247 24.38 -4.02 5.25
C PRO A 247 24.12 -3.20 6.53
N THR A 248 25.14 -2.50 7.02
CA THR A 248 25.08 -1.68 8.24
C THR A 248 24.92 -0.18 7.99
N GLY A 249 25.04 0.27 6.74
CA GLY A 249 25.05 1.70 6.40
C GLY A 249 23.68 2.33 6.10
N GLY A 250 22.58 1.57 6.12
CA GLY A 250 21.23 2.00 5.73
C GLY A 250 20.37 2.54 6.87
N PRO A 251 19.23 3.19 6.55
CA PRO A 251 18.26 3.51 7.59
C PRO A 251 17.70 2.22 8.19
N ARG A 252 17.62 2.16 9.52
CA ARG A 252 17.11 1.00 10.25
C ARG A 252 15.58 0.93 10.11
N PRO A 253 15.02 -0.20 9.64
CA PRO A 253 13.58 -0.31 9.43
C PRO A 253 12.82 -0.66 10.71
N ILE A 254 11.67 0.00 10.89
CA ILE A 254 10.62 -0.38 11.82
C ILE A 254 9.43 -0.86 10.99
N PHE A 255 9.18 -2.15 11.00
CA PHE A 255 8.01 -2.74 10.35
C PHE A 255 6.79 -2.55 11.26
N VAL A 256 5.81 -1.78 10.81
CA VAL A 256 4.53 -1.57 11.50
C VAL A 256 3.46 -2.38 10.78
N THR A 257 3.17 -3.58 11.29
CA THR A 257 2.28 -4.55 10.64
C THR A 257 1.04 -4.83 11.49
N GLY A 258 0.05 -5.48 10.89
CA GLY A 258 -1.21 -5.82 11.53
C GLY A 258 -2.29 -6.08 10.49
N MET A 259 -3.47 -6.51 10.91
CA MET A 259 -4.60 -6.60 9.99
C MET A 259 -4.90 -5.23 9.35
N PRO A 260 -5.33 -5.17 8.07
CA PRO A 260 -5.85 -3.94 7.51
C PRO A 260 -6.90 -3.34 8.46
N ARG A 261 -6.84 -2.03 8.66
CA ARG A 261 -7.75 -1.28 9.55
C ARG A 261 -7.54 -1.48 11.07
N SER A 262 -6.47 -2.15 11.49
CA SER A 262 -6.14 -2.32 12.92
C SER A 262 -5.59 -1.07 13.61
N GLY A 263 -5.21 -0.03 12.86
CA GLY A 263 -4.64 1.21 13.43
C GLY A 263 -3.15 1.40 13.17
N THR A 264 -2.54 0.57 12.31
CA THR A 264 -1.13 0.70 11.89
C THR A 264 -0.74 2.11 11.40
N THR A 265 -1.65 2.86 10.77
CA THR A 265 -1.36 4.24 10.37
C THR A 265 -1.23 5.20 11.55
N LEU A 266 -1.98 5.01 12.64
CA LEU A 266 -1.83 5.82 13.85
C LEU A 266 -0.45 5.58 14.47
N VAL A 267 -0.08 4.30 14.60
CA VAL A 267 1.23 3.88 15.14
C VAL A 267 2.38 4.42 14.31
N GLU A 268 2.31 4.30 12.99
CA GLU A 268 3.31 4.89 12.09
C GLU A 268 3.43 6.41 12.28
N ARG A 269 2.31 7.13 12.45
CA ARG A 269 2.35 8.58 12.64
C ARG A 269 2.97 9.00 13.97
N ILE A 270 2.70 8.27 15.05
CA ILE A 270 3.34 8.51 16.34
C ILE A 270 4.86 8.37 16.18
N LEU A 271 5.32 7.28 15.56
CA LEU A 271 6.74 7.06 15.30
C LEU A 271 7.34 8.11 14.37
N ALA A 272 6.66 8.45 13.27
CA ALA A 272 7.15 9.43 12.29
C ALA A 272 7.09 10.89 12.74
N ALA A 273 6.51 11.17 13.92
CA ALA A 273 6.62 12.46 14.56
C ALA A 273 7.95 12.62 15.32
N HIS A 274 8.67 11.53 15.56
CA HIS A 274 10.04 11.54 16.07
C HIS A 274 11.00 12.08 15.01
N GLY A 275 11.90 12.99 15.37
CA GLY A 275 12.79 13.70 14.43
C GLY A 275 13.75 12.81 13.64
N GLU A 276 14.01 11.59 14.11
CA GLU A 276 14.89 10.61 13.46
C GLU A 276 14.17 9.60 12.54
N VAL A 277 12.84 9.66 12.47
CA VAL A 277 12.03 8.65 11.78
C VAL A 277 11.36 9.24 10.55
N ALA A 278 11.60 8.66 9.37
CA ALA A 278 10.82 8.96 8.18
C ALA A 278 9.69 7.93 7.98
N ALA A 279 8.49 8.43 7.69
CA ALA A 279 7.34 7.59 7.34
C ALA A 279 7.48 6.99 5.93
N GLY A 280 7.48 5.67 5.80
CA GLY A 280 7.48 4.99 4.50
C GLY A 280 6.11 4.67 3.94
N GLY A 281 5.08 4.59 4.78
CA GLY A 281 3.78 4.07 4.36
C GLY A 281 3.86 2.60 3.97
N GLU A 282 3.07 2.18 2.98
CA GLU A 282 3.07 0.80 2.49
C GLU A 282 4.13 0.60 1.40
N LEU A 283 5.34 0.17 1.78
CA LEU A 283 6.43 -0.02 0.81
C LEU A 283 6.29 -1.34 0.05
N GLY A 284 5.93 -2.42 0.73
CA GLY A 284 5.79 -3.77 0.15
C GLY A 284 7.08 -4.34 -0.41
N ILE A 285 8.23 -3.68 -0.19
CA ILE A 285 9.51 -4.04 -0.81
C ILE A 285 9.99 -5.38 -0.26
N ALA A 286 9.94 -5.57 1.06
CA ALA A 286 10.39 -6.81 1.70
C ALA A 286 9.66 -8.04 1.14
N LEU A 287 8.32 -8.03 1.12
CA LEU A 287 7.53 -9.15 0.61
C LEU A 287 7.78 -9.41 -0.87
N ARG A 288 7.77 -8.36 -1.70
CA ARG A 288 8.03 -8.48 -3.13
C ARG A 288 9.41 -9.08 -3.42
N LEU A 289 10.44 -8.63 -2.70
CA LEU A 289 11.80 -9.16 -2.86
C LEU A 289 11.90 -10.60 -2.37
N ALA A 290 11.33 -10.92 -1.21
CA ALA A 290 11.35 -12.26 -0.66
C ALA A 290 10.67 -13.25 -1.61
N TYR A 291 9.48 -12.93 -2.11
CA TYR A 291 8.74 -13.79 -3.04
C TYR A 291 9.40 -13.90 -4.41
N GLY A 292 9.93 -12.81 -4.94
CA GLY A 292 10.66 -12.83 -6.21
C GLY A 292 11.96 -13.63 -6.15
N GLN A 293 12.58 -13.73 -4.97
CA GLN A 293 13.87 -14.39 -4.82
C GLN A 293 13.74 -15.83 -4.29
N PHE A 294 12.91 -16.07 -3.29
CA PHE A 294 12.86 -17.34 -2.55
C PHE A 294 11.65 -18.21 -2.91
N GLY A 295 10.71 -17.70 -3.70
CA GLY A 295 9.47 -18.40 -4.08
C GLY A 295 8.25 -17.77 -3.43
N VAL A 296 7.09 -17.93 -4.06
CA VAL A 296 5.83 -17.29 -3.66
C VAL A 296 5.03 -18.25 -2.78
N GLY A 297 4.55 -17.76 -1.64
CA GLY A 297 3.59 -18.48 -0.80
C GLY A 297 4.07 -19.86 -0.37
N GLU A 298 3.25 -20.90 -0.60
CA GLU A 298 3.57 -22.29 -0.25
C GLU A 298 4.83 -22.84 -0.95
N ALA A 299 5.26 -22.23 -2.07
CA ALA A 299 6.45 -22.61 -2.82
C ALA A 299 7.73 -21.87 -2.37
N MET A 300 7.68 -21.12 -1.26
CA MET A 300 8.85 -20.47 -0.68
C MET A 300 9.86 -21.52 -0.18
N ARG A 301 11.11 -21.44 -0.64
CA ARG A 301 12.15 -22.42 -0.31
C ARG A 301 12.69 -22.22 1.11
N PRO A 302 13.12 -23.28 1.80
CA PRO A 302 13.78 -23.18 3.11
C PRO A 302 14.99 -22.25 3.06
N LEU A 303 14.94 -21.18 3.85
CA LEU A 303 15.89 -20.07 3.78
C LEU A 303 17.23 -20.39 4.45
N ASP A 304 17.24 -21.32 5.40
CA ASP A 304 18.46 -21.89 6.00
C ASP A 304 19.30 -22.69 5.00
N ARG A 305 18.70 -23.09 3.87
CA ARG A 305 19.37 -23.80 2.77
C ARG A 305 19.77 -22.89 1.62
N GLU A 306 19.40 -21.61 1.67
CA GLU A 306 19.81 -20.64 0.65
C GLU A 306 21.26 -20.21 0.90
N PRO A 307 22.08 -20.04 -0.16
CA PRO A 307 23.43 -19.49 -0.03
C PRO A 307 23.41 -18.12 0.70
N PRO A 308 24.33 -17.86 1.66
CA PRO A 308 24.37 -16.61 2.40
C PRO A 308 24.43 -15.35 1.51
N GLU A 309 25.05 -15.44 0.34
CA GLU A 309 25.12 -14.37 -0.66
C GLU A 309 23.73 -13.94 -1.14
N ARG A 310 22.78 -14.88 -1.23
CA ARG A 310 21.40 -14.57 -1.64
C ARG A 310 20.69 -13.81 -0.53
N LEU A 311 20.84 -14.24 0.72
CA LEU A 311 20.27 -13.54 1.88
C LEU A 311 20.87 -12.12 2.02
N ARG A 312 22.18 -11.97 1.80
CA ARG A 312 22.85 -10.65 1.75
C ARG A 312 22.31 -9.79 0.61
N ALA A 313 22.16 -10.34 -0.59
CA ALA A 313 21.60 -9.63 -1.74
C ALA A 313 20.16 -9.15 -1.50
N PHE A 314 19.35 -9.92 -0.77
CA PHE A 314 18.02 -9.49 -0.33
C PHE A 314 18.11 -8.24 0.57
N ALA A 315 18.94 -8.28 1.61
CA ALA A 315 19.11 -7.18 2.56
C ALA A 315 19.66 -5.91 1.89
N GLU A 316 20.66 -6.05 1.02
CA GLU A 316 21.24 -4.95 0.25
C GLU A 316 20.22 -4.32 -0.69
N ARG A 317 19.46 -5.15 -1.42
CA ARG A 317 18.44 -4.66 -2.35
C ARG A 317 17.29 -4.01 -1.60
N TYR A 318 16.84 -4.57 -0.48
CA TYR A 318 15.85 -3.93 0.39
C TYR A 318 16.30 -2.54 0.81
N THR A 319 17.49 -2.43 1.40
CA THR A 319 18.06 -1.17 1.90
C THR A 319 18.16 -0.12 0.79
N ARG A 320 18.62 -0.53 -0.39
CA ARG A 320 18.79 0.35 -1.56
C ARG A 320 17.44 0.88 -2.06
N LEU A 321 16.43 0.01 -2.17
CA LEU A 321 15.12 0.40 -2.67
C LEU A 321 14.33 1.25 -1.65
N VAL A 322 14.51 1.02 -0.36
CA VAL A 322 13.94 1.88 0.70
C VAL A 322 14.49 3.30 0.58
N ARG A 323 15.80 3.48 0.43
CA ARG A 323 16.42 4.81 0.23
C ARG A 323 15.92 5.52 -1.02
N ARG A 324 15.60 4.78 -2.09
CA ARG A 324 15.01 5.34 -3.31
C ARG A 324 13.62 5.92 -3.04
N ASP A 325 12.79 5.19 -2.31
CA ASP A 325 11.39 5.54 -2.08
C ASP A 325 11.21 6.58 -0.97
N ILE A 326 12.13 6.58 0.00
CA ILE A 326 12.13 7.50 1.14
C ILE A 326 13.43 8.30 1.08
N PRO A 327 13.47 9.39 0.28
CA PRO A 327 14.64 10.23 0.18
C PRO A 327 14.85 10.99 1.49
N GLY A 328 16.10 11.08 1.95
CA GLY A 328 16.45 11.79 3.17
C GLY A 328 17.62 11.13 3.89
N GLN A 329 18.02 11.73 5.01
CA GLN A 329 19.12 11.26 5.84
C GLN A 329 18.65 10.78 7.23
N THR A 330 17.35 10.52 7.40
CA THR A 330 16.82 9.99 8.67
C THR A 330 17.42 8.60 8.94
N PRO A 331 17.98 8.35 10.13
CA PRO A 331 18.62 7.08 10.46
C PRO A 331 17.60 5.94 10.62
N VAL A 332 16.31 6.26 10.79
CA VAL A 332 15.24 5.29 11.02
C VAL A 332 14.08 5.53 10.07
N ILE A 333 13.40 4.46 9.71
CA ILE A 333 12.38 4.47 8.66
C ILE A 333 11.26 3.51 9.03
N THR A 334 10.00 3.86 8.77
CA THR A 334 8.89 2.91 8.96
C THR A 334 8.52 2.23 7.64
N ASP A 335 8.19 0.95 7.71
CA ASP A 335 7.46 0.23 6.66
C ASP A 335 6.15 -0.29 7.25
N LYS A 336 5.05 0.36 6.87
CA LYS A 336 3.69 0.09 7.35
C LYS A 336 2.97 -0.90 6.43
N SER A 337 3.69 -1.76 5.72
CA SER A 337 3.08 -2.88 4.99
C SER A 337 2.44 -3.90 5.94
N ILE A 338 1.13 -4.10 5.76
CA ILE A 338 0.30 -4.98 6.59
C ILE A 338 0.63 -6.47 6.46
N LEU A 339 1.44 -6.87 5.48
CA LEU A 339 1.85 -8.25 5.25
C LEU A 339 3.27 -8.56 5.74
N SER A 340 3.97 -7.59 6.33
CA SER A 340 5.35 -7.80 6.82
C SER A 340 5.43 -8.84 7.94
N HIS A 341 4.32 -9.11 8.66
CA HIS A 341 4.22 -10.21 9.63
C HIS A 341 4.47 -11.61 9.04
N LEU A 342 4.39 -11.78 7.71
CA LEU A 342 4.70 -13.04 7.05
C LEU A 342 6.20 -13.33 7.03
N LEU A 343 7.06 -12.31 7.22
CA LEU A 343 8.50 -12.41 7.00
C LEU A 343 9.34 -12.21 8.27
N VAL A 344 8.77 -12.43 9.46
CA VAL A 344 9.43 -12.10 10.73
C VAL A 344 10.82 -12.74 10.85
N GLY A 345 10.94 -14.04 10.56
CA GLY A 345 12.21 -14.77 10.64
C GLY A 345 13.25 -14.23 9.66
N LEU A 346 12.87 -14.04 8.39
CA LEU A 346 13.77 -13.49 7.36
C LEU A 346 14.25 -12.07 7.71
N LEU A 347 13.33 -11.19 8.13
CA LEU A 347 13.66 -9.80 8.45
C LEU A 347 14.57 -9.70 9.68
N HIS A 348 14.29 -10.50 10.72
CA HIS A 348 15.12 -10.54 11.91
C HIS A 348 16.56 -11.01 11.61
N HIS A 349 16.69 -12.06 10.78
CA HIS A 349 18.00 -12.62 10.44
C HIS A 349 18.81 -11.72 9.48
N THR A 350 18.16 -11.09 8.49
CA THR A 350 18.85 -10.39 7.40
C THR A 350 18.97 -8.88 7.55
N LEU A 351 18.19 -8.26 8.45
CA LEU A 351 18.21 -6.81 8.70
C LEU A 351 18.50 -6.55 10.19
N PRO A 352 19.78 -6.58 10.61
CA PRO A 352 20.15 -6.36 12.01
C PRO A 352 19.60 -5.03 12.56
N GLY A 353 19.01 -5.09 13.75
CA GLY A 353 18.39 -3.92 14.39
C GLY A 353 16.99 -3.55 13.89
N ALA A 354 16.46 -4.25 12.88
CA ALA A 354 15.07 -4.08 12.48
C ALA A 354 14.13 -4.34 13.67
N ARG A 355 13.07 -3.53 13.77
CA ARG A 355 12.02 -3.70 14.79
C ARG A 355 10.72 -4.10 14.13
N ILE A 356 9.96 -4.99 14.76
CA ILE A 356 8.66 -5.43 14.28
C ILE A 356 7.61 -5.08 15.32
N ILE A 357 6.72 -4.16 14.95
CA ILE A 357 5.63 -3.68 15.77
C ILE A 357 4.34 -4.19 15.15
N VAL A 358 3.59 -4.98 15.92
CA VAL A 358 2.33 -5.58 15.51
C VAL A 358 1.17 -4.85 16.20
N VAL A 359 0.26 -4.29 15.41
CA VAL A 359 -0.92 -3.60 15.93
C VAL A 359 -2.09 -4.57 16.02
N GLN A 360 -2.49 -4.88 17.24
CA GLN A 360 -3.68 -5.65 17.58
C GLN A 360 -4.86 -4.71 17.82
N ARG A 361 -6.06 -5.17 17.47
CA ARG A 361 -7.32 -4.42 17.65
C ARG A 361 -8.46 -5.41 17.85
N ASP A 362 -9.56 -4.97 18.46
CA ASP A 362 -10.80 -5.76 18.52
C ASP A 362 -11.16 -6.29 17.11
N PRO A 363 -11.26 -7.61 16.93
CA PRO A 363 -11.41 -8.22 15.62
C PRO A 363 -12.79 -7.92 15.00
N ARG A 364 -13.81 -7.56 15.80
CA ARG A 364 -15.13 -7.12 15.30
C ARG A 364 -15.06 -5.73 14.67
N ASP A 365 -14.27 -4.84 15.26
CA ASP A 365 -14.01 -3.52 14.69
C ASP A 365 -13.20 -3.61 13.39
N ILE A 366 -12.24 -4.54 13.34
CA ILE A 366 -11.52 -4.88 12.10
C ILE A 366 -12.53 -5.39 11.06
N ALA A 367 -13.40 -6.34 11.42
CA ALA A 367 -14.36 -6.95 10.51
C ALA A 367 -15.29 -5.94 9.86
N VAL A 368 -15.97 -5.10 10.65
CA VAL A 368 -16.81 -4.02 10.12
C VAL A 368 -16.01 -3.09 9.23
N SER A 369 -14.81 -2.71 9.67
CA SER A 369 -14.02 -1.77 8.88
C SER A 369 -13.52 -2.37 7.57
N ILE A 370 -13.19 -3.66 7.51
CA ILE A 370 -12.80 -4.34 6.27
C ILE A 370 -14.04 -4.46 5.38
N PHE A 371 -15.13 -4.99 5.89
CA PHE A 371 -16.35 -5.28 5.13
C PHE A 371 -16.96 -4.04 4.48
N ARG A 372 -16.89 -2.86 5.12
CA ARG A 372 -17.45 -1.61 4.55
C ARG A 372 -16.51 -0.85 3.61
N ASN A 373 -15.28 -1.32 3.38
CA ASN A 373 -14.31 -0.64 2.53
C ASN A 373 -14.03 -1.43 1.26
N PHE A 374 -13.87 -0.69 0.15
CA PHE A 374 -13.55 -1.30 -1.14
C PHE A 374 -12.06 -1.68 -1.21
N PHE A 375 -11.81 -2.96 -1.44
CA PHE A 375 -10.53 -3.47 -1.93
C PHE A 375 -10.66 -3.78 -3.43
N ALA A 376 -9.60 -3.57 -4.21
CA ALA A 376 -9.63 -3.87 -5.63
C ALA A 376 -9.99 -5.35 -5.86
N THR A 377 -10.90 -5.64 -6.79
CA THR A 377 -11.36 -7.01 -7.06
C THR A 377 -10.17 -7.94 -7.31
N GLY A 378 -10.16 -9.10 -6.66
CA GLY A 378 -9.05 -10.04 -6.72
C GLY A 378 -7.94 -9.84 -5.67
N THR A 379 -7.89 -8.67 -5.02
CA THR A 379 -7.04 -8.40 -3.85
C THR A 379 -7.83 -8.57 -2.56
N HIS A 380 -7.17 -8.95 -1.46
CA HIS A 380 -7.81 -9.15 -0.15
C HIS A 380 -9.12 -9.93 -0.23
N ARG A 381 -9.15 -11.05 -0.97
CA ARG A 381 -10.42 -11.71 -1.36
C ARG A 381 -11.29 -12.09 -0.17
N TYR A 382 -10.69 -12.36 0.98
CA TYR A 382 -11.36 -12.60 2.26
C TYR A 382 -12.23 -11.44 2.75
N ALA A 383 -11.97 -10.19 2.32
CA ALA A 383 -12.63 -8.99 2.81
C ALA A 383 -14.13 -8.90 2.47
N ASN A 384 -14.60 -9.76 1.58
CA ASN A 384 -15.94 -9.70 1.00
C ASN A 384 -16.94 -10.65 1.69
N ASP A 385 -16.53 -11.28 2.79
CA ASP A 385 -17.39 -12.15 3.58
C ASP A 385 -16.97 -12.16 5.04
N LEU A 386 -17.95 -12.14 5.93
CA LEU A 386 -17.71 -12.00 7.36
C LEU A 386 -17.02 -13.23 7.97
N ALA A 387 -17.37 -14.44 7.54
CA ALA A 387 -16.73 -15.66 8.04
C ALA A 387 -15.27 -15.77 7.55
N ASP A 388 -15.03 -15.42 6.28
CA ASP A 388 -13.67 -15.38 5.73
C ASP A 388 -12.78 -14.37 6.48
N ILE A 389 -13.32 -13.19 6.82
CA ILE A 389 -12.60 -12.20 7.63
C ILE A 389 -12.22 -12.77 9.00
N ALA A 390 -13.14 -13.45 9.69
CA ALA A 390 -12.86 -14.10 10.98
C ALA A 390 -11.69 -15.08 10.86
N GLY A 391 -11.77 -16.01 9.91
CA GLY A 391 -10.72 -17.01 9.68
C GLY A 391 -9.36 -16.38 9.34
N THR A 392 -9.33 -15.31 8.54
CA THR A 392 -8.08 -14.59 8.22
C THR A 392 -7.49 -13.88 9.43
N ILE A 393 -8.31 -13.27 10.30
CA ILE A 393 -7.82 -12.66 11.54
C ILE A 393 -7.25 -13.72 12.49
N GLN A 394 -7.92 -14.87 12.63
CA GLN A 394 -7.41 -16.00 13.43
C GLN A 394 -6.07 -16.50 12.91
N ARG A 395 -5.94 -16.71 11.58
CA ARG A 395 -4.66 -17.06 10.93
C ARG A 395 -3.55 -16.07 11.24
N PHE A 396 -3.84 -14.78 11.12
CA PHE A 396 -2.92 -13.71 11.45
C PHE A 396 -2.46 -13.80 12.92
N ARG A 397 -3.39 -13.93 13.88
CA ARG A 397 -3.07 -14.05 15.31
C ARG A 397 -2.20 -15.28 15.61
N ARG A 398 -2.53 -16.45 15.05
CA ARG A 398 -1.70 -17.66 15.17
C ARG A 398 -0.29 -17.48 14.61
N ASN A 399 -0.14 -16.74 13.52
CA ASN A 399 1.18 -16.44 12.97
C ASN A 399 1.99 -15.50 13.86
N VAL A 400 1.36 -14.44 14.40
CA VAL A 400 2.02 -13.52 15.35
C VAL A 400 2.44 -14.25 16.63
N ALA A 401 1.54 -15.06 17.21
CA ALA A 401 1.81 -15.84 18.41
C ALA A 401 3.02 -16.78 18.24
N PHE A 402 3.06 -17.51 17.12
CA PHE A 402 4.20 -18.36 16.77
C PHE A 402 5.53 -17.59 16.77
N TRP A 403 5.60 -16.45 16.07
CA TRP A 403 6.85 -15.70 16.01
C TRP A 403 7.24 -15.07 17.34
N LYS A 404 6.26 -14.63 18.14
CA LYS A 404 6.50 -14.11 19.49
C LYS A 404 7.07 -15.18 20.43
N GLU A 405 6.57 -16.40 20.36
CA GLU A 405 7.07 -17.54 21.13
C GLU A 405 8.48 -17.96 20.67
N ARG A 406 8.70 -18.06 19.36
CA ARG A 406 9.94 -18.58 18.79
C ARG A 406 11.08 -17.56 18.72
N LEU A 407 10.77 -16.26 18.74
CA LEU A 407 11.75 -15.16 18.74
C LEU A 407 11.41 -14.11 19.82
N PRO A 408 11.63 -14.43 21.12
CA PRO A 408 11.34 -13.51 22.21
C PRO A 408 12.06 -12.17 22.05
N GLY A 409 11.33 -11.06 22.21
CA GLY A 409 11.86 -9.70 22.11
C GLY A 409 11.99 -9.14 20.68
N VAL A 410 11.68 -9.93 19.65
CA VAL A 410 11.70 -9.46 18.24
C VAL A 410 10.39 -8.78 17.84
N VAL A 411 9.27 -9.35 18.25
CA VAL A 411 7.93 -8.84 17.97
C VAL A 411 7.39 -8.09 19.19
N HIS A 412 7.08 -6.81 19.00
CA HIS A 412 6.38 -6.01 20.00
C HIS A 412 4.92 -5.82 19.59
N GLU A 413 3.98 -6.14 20.47
CA GLU A 413 2.56 -5.96 20.21
C GLU A 413 2.06 -4.68 20.89
N ILE A 414 1.26 -3.91 20.16
CA ILE A 414 0.54 -2.76 20.69
C ILE A 414 -0.96 -2.96 20.49
N ARG A 415 -1.74 -2.74 21.55
CA ARG A 415 -3.20 -2.80 21.49
C ARG A 415 -3.78 -1.44 21.17
N TYR A 416 -4.55 -1.35 20.09
CA TYR A 416 -5.17 -0.12 19.63
C TYR A 416 -6.06 0.52 20.70
N GLU A 417 -6.89 -0.27 21.39
CA GLU A 417 -7.79 0.23 22.41
C GLU A 417 -7.04 0.83 23.61
N GLU A 418 -5.92 0.23 24.02
CA GLU A 418 -5.08 0.77 25.09
C GLU A 418 -4.39 2.07 24.65
N LEU A 419 -3.84 2.10 23.44
CA LEU A 419 -3.22 3.30 22.87
C LEU A 419 -4.20 4.47 22.80
N VAL A 420 -5.46 4.20 22.45
CA VAL A 420 -6.50 5.24 22.39
C VAL A 420 -7.02 5.62 23.78
N ALA A 421 -7.04 4.69 24.73
CA ALA A 421 -7.47 4.94 26.11
C ALA A 421 -6.44 5.74 26.91
N GLY A 422 -5.16 5.39 26.79
CA GLY A 422 -4.02 6.03 27.45
C GLY A 422 -2.87 6.32 26.48
N PRO A 423 -2.97 7.38 25.65
CA PRO A 423 -2.00 7.67 24.59
C PRO A 423 -0.56 7.82 25.04
N GLU A 424 -0.31 8.53 26.13
CA GLU A 424 1.06 8.83 26.56
C GLU A 424 1.86 7.59 26.99
N PRO A 425 1.42 6.80 27.99
CA PRO A 425 2.20 5.63 28.42
C PRO A 425 2.41 4.64 27.27
N GLN A 426 1.41 4.46 26.41
CA GLN A 426 1.48 3.54 25.27
C GLN A 426 2.40 4.07 24.16
N SER A 427 2.38 5.37 23.89
CA SER A 427 3.32 5.99 22.93
C SER A 427 4.77 5.92 23.43
N ARG A 428 5.00 6.13 24.73
CA ARG A 428 6.33 5.97 25.35
C ARG A 428 6.84 4.54 25.21
N ALA A 429 6.01 3.55 25.54
CA ALA A 429 6.36 2.14 25.37
C ALA A 429 6.63 1.77 23.90
N LEU A 430 5.82 2.28 22.98
CA LEU A 430 5.98 2.12 21.54
C LEU A 430 7.33 2.66 21.03
N VAL A 431 7.69 3.88 21.43
CA VAL A 431 8.95 4.53 21.05
C VAL A 431 10.15 3.76 21.62
N ALA A 432 10.07 3.32 22.88
CA ALA A 432 11.10 2.48 23.49
C ALA A 432 11.25 1.13 22.75
N ALA A 433 10.14 0.48 22.39
CA ALA A 433 10.15 -0.78 21.63
C ALA A 433 10.70 -0.60 20.20
N ALA A 434 10.53 0.59 19.61
CA ALA A 434 11.17 0.98 18.37
C ALA A 434 12.69 1.21 18.50
N GLY A 435 13.24 1.21 19.72
CA GLY A 435 14.64 1.47 20.01
C GLY A 435 15.01 2.93 19.78
N LEU A 436 14.14 3.84 20.22
CA LEU A 436 14.29 5.29 20.11
C LEU A 436 14.14 5.93 21.48
N ASP A 437 14.77 7.09 21.67
CA ASP A 437 14.55 7.92 22.85
C ASP A 437 13.20 8.65 22.75
N TRP A 438 12.64 9.02 23.90
CA TRP A 438 11.36 9.72 23.91
C TRP A 438 11.48 11.16 23.38
N GLN A 439 10.51 11.57 22.54
CA GLN A 439 10.31 12.96 22.13
C GLN A 439 8.83 13.33 22.27
N ASP A 440 8.52 14.49 22.88
CA ASP A 440 7.14 14.93 23.09
C ASP A 440 6.36 15.13 21.77
N ALA A 441 7.08 15.38 20.66
CA ALA A 441 6.51 15.46 19.32
C ALA A 441 5.68 14.21 18.96
N CYS A 442 6.00 13.03 19.51
CA CYS A 442 5.26 11.79 19.33
C CYS A 442 3.80 11.87 19.81
N LEU A 443 3.48 12.69 20.81
CA LEU A 443 2.10 12.94 21.25
C LEU A 443 1.37 13.95 20.36
N ASP A 444 2.14 14.82 19.71
CA ASP A 444 1.67 15.89 18.84
C ASP A 444 1.68 15.51 17.34
N PHE A 445 1.68 14.21 17.02
CA PHE A 445 1.81 13.69 15.66
C PHE A 445 0.77 14.24 14.66
N TYR A 446 -0.37 14.73 15.12
CA TYR A 446 -1.43 15.30 14.28
C TYR A 446 -1.09 16.71 13.78
N LYS A 447 -0.10 17.39 14.37
CA LYS A 447 0.40 18.70 13.93
C LYS A 447 1.36 18.62 12.73
N SER A 448 1.89 17.44 12.41
CA SER A 448 2.82 17.24 11.28
C SER A 448 2.09 17.28 9.92
N ARG A 449 2.69 17.99 8.94
CA ARG A 449 2.07 18.31 7.63
C ARG A 449 2.35 17.30 6.49
N GLY A 450 2.73 16.06 6.81
CA GLY A 450 3.08 15.05 5.80
C GLY A 450 1.93 14.60 4.88
N ALA A 451 2.28 14.15 3.67
CA ALA A 451 1.35 13.45 2.77
C ALA A 451 1.01 12.07 3.33
N VAL A 452 -0.24 11.63 3.19
CA VAL A 452 -0.72 10.36 3.77
C VAL A 452 -1.30 9.47 2.66
N LYS A 453 -0.67 8.32 2.40
CA LYS A 453 -1.09 7.33 1.41
C LYS A 453 -1.87 6.17 2.08
N THR A 454 -3.05 6.44 2.65
CA THR A 454 -3.91 5.40 3.27
C THR A 454 -5.40 5.68 3.05
N LEU A 455 -6.26 4.66 3.13
CA LEU A 455 -7.72 4.82 3.09
C LEU A 455 -8.29 5.70 4.23
N SER A 456 -7.48 6.04 5.25
CA SER A 456 -7.86 6.86 6.41
C SER A 456 -7.32 8.30 6.38
N VAL A 457 -7.03 8.88 5.21
CA VAL A 457 -6.39 10.22 5.07
C VAL A 457 -7.00 11.32 5.97
N SER A 458 -8.34 11.45 6.00
CA SER A 458 -9.03 12.49 6.77
C SER A 458 -9.00 12.24 8.28
N GLN A 459 -9.03 10.96 8.68
CA GLN A 459 -9.04 10.53 10.08
C GLN A 459 -7.70 10.76 10.76
N VAL A 460 -6.60 10.56 10.04
CA VAL A 460 -5.27 10.59 10.66
C VAL A 460 -4.76 12.01 10.95
N ARG A 461 -5.36 13.04 10.36
CA ARG A 461 -5.02 14.47 10.58
C ARG A 461 -5.76 15.08 11.78
N GLN A 462 -6.39 14.26 12.60
CA GLN A 462 -7.10 14.66 13.82
C GLN A 462 -6.33 14.13 15.05
N PRO A 463 -6.50 14.75 16.23
CA PRO A 463 -6.07 14.15 17.50
C PRO A 463 -6.63 12.73 17.67
N ILE A 464 -5.99 11.91 18.52
CA ILE A 464 -6.50 10.57 18.83
C ILE A 464 -7.95 10.71 19.33
N TYR A 465 -8.86 10.02 18.66
CA TYR A 465 -10.28 10.05 18.99
C TYR A 465 -10.79 8.62 19.27
N ARG A 466 -11.73 8.52 20.22
CA ARG A 466 -12.29 7.24 20.67
C ARG A 466 -13.40 6.69 19.77
N SER A 467 -13.93 7.51 18.86
CA SER A 467 -15.15 7.18 18.08
C SER A 467 -14.99 6.03 17.08
N SER A 468 -13.78 5.57 16.80
CA SER A 468 -13.54 4.36 16.03
C SER A 468 -13.61 3.08 16.86
N ALA A 469 -13.36 3.14 18.17
CA ALA A 469 -13.43 1.98 19.04
C ALA A 469 -14.89 1.59 19.29
N ARG A 470 -15.18 0.28 19.27
CA ARG A 470 -16.54 -0.27 19.43
C ARG A 470 -17.52 0.18 18.34
N ALA A 471 -17.02 0.62 17.18
CA ALA A 471 -17.86 0.96 16.03
C ALA A 471 -18.67 -0.26 15.54
N TRP A 472 -18.18 -1.47 15.81
CA TRP A 472 -18.86 -2.72 15.50
C TRP A 472 -20.25 -2.86 16.14
N THR A 473 -20.49 -2.26 17.30
CA THR A 473 -21.77 -2.36 18.04
C THR A 473 -22.96 -1.87 17.23
N ARG A 474 -22.74 -0.94 16.29
CA ARG A 474 -23.75 -0.44 15.35
C ARG A 474 -24.29 -1.53 14.41
N TYR A 475 -23.46 -2.53 14.13
CA TYR A 475 -23.76 -3.63 13.20
C TYR A 475 -23.73 -4.98 13.92
N GLU A 476 -23.96 -5.00 15.24
CA GLU A 476 -23.87 -6.21 16.05
C GLU A 476 -24.74 -7.35 15.50
N ARG A 477 -25.98 -7.03 15.10
CA ARG A 477 -26.88 -8.00 14.47
C ARG A 477 -26.32 -8.52 13.14
N GLU A 478 -25.84 -7.62 12.28
CA GLU A 478 -25.32 -7.97 10.96
C GLU A 478 -23.98 -8.71 11.01
N LEU A 479 -23.23 -8.56 12.11
CA LEU A 479 -21.96 -9.26 12.35
C LEU A 479 -22.11 -10.70 12.82
N GLN A 480 -23.34 -11.20 12.99
CA GLN A 480 -23.55 -12.54 13.50
C GLN A 480 -22.77 -13.65 12.74
N PRO A 481 -22.67 -13.63 11.39
CA PRO A 481 -21.84 -14.61 10.67
C PRO A 481 -20.34 -14.53 11.02
N PHE A 482 -19.84 -13.33 11.35
CA PHE A 482 -18.47 -13.17 11.83
C PHE A 482 -18.32 -13.77 13.24
N ILE A 483 -19.26 -13.48 14.14
CA ILE A 483 -19.23 -13.95 15.54
C ILE A 483 -19.31 -15.48 15.58
N GLU A 484 -20.16 -16.10 14.77
CA GLU A 484 -20.27 -17.55 14.65
C GLU A 484 -18.99 -18.20 14.12
N ALA A 485 -18.39 -17.62 13.07
CA ALA A 485 -17.12 -18.10 12.53
C ALA A 485 -15.93 -17.84 13.47
N TRP A 486 -16.01 -16.80 14.29
CA TRP A 486 -14.98 -16.46 15.28
C TRP A 486 -14.92 -17.51 16.41
N GLY A 487 -16.07 -18.03 16.83
CA GLY A 487 -16.16 -19.06 17.87
C GLY A 487 -15.69 -18.56 19.24
N ASP A 488 -14.97 -19.41 19.96
CA ASP A 488 -14.55 -19.18 21.35
C ASP A 488 -13.19 -18.46 21.49
N GLU A 489 -12.64 -17.94 20.39
CA GLU A 489 -11.37 -17.21 20.41
C GLU A 489 -11.49 -15.91 21.23
N PRO A 490 -10.48 -15.54 22.06
CA PRO A 490 -10.52 -14.31 22.83
C PRO A 490 -10.65 -13.05 21.95
N TRP A 491 -11.42 -12.06 22.39
CA TRP A 491 -11.59 -10.80 21.66
C TRP A 491 -10.38 -9.87 21.83
N ASP A 492 -9.71 -9.98 22.98
CA ASP A 492 -8.52 -9.23 23.37
C ASP A 492 -7.22 -9.76 22.75
#